data_AF-A0A109BND1-F1
#
_entry.id   AF-A0A109BND1-F1
#
_cell.length_a   1.000
_cell.length_b   1.000
_cell.length_c   1.000
_cell.angle_alpha   90.00
_cell.angle_beta   90.00
_cell.angle_gamma   90.00
#
_symmetry.space_group_name_H-M   'P 1'
#
loop_
_entity.id
_entity.type
_entity.pdbx_description
1 polymer ?
#
loop_
_entity_poly.entity_id
_entity_poly.type
_entity_poly.pdbx_seq_one_letter_code
_entity_poly.pdbx_strand_id
1 'polypeptide(L)'
;MITSRYQTASHGPDSGSDIAFQSATRLHIHATDSPDSPILETFYAGYDRAFVLANEKEELSGFRECLALNHGAAYENLARQYGPFREIVAIAQDPESGRCIAGANLIAFPARPHTGAQTLRATINLNYVFVAPEARGQGHLRRMATAVSEIASAWLFNDATAYQPPAHHDTLVFIEQNDPLRISRADAEKDTAHSGIGQFDRIRIWTALGARIIDFPYVQPPLSAQQSADDSLLLSVYGALPPRLDACDFQHHLERFFAISVLKGRDLMQEPVAASQVRLLEAACQDRRPFALLDPSTALDEAEHAYAKNNAAIGSLREFLRPEV
;
A
#
# COMPACT_ATOMS: atom_id res chain seq x y z
N MET A 1 -2.42 18.61 -26.22
CA MET A 1 -2.35 17.24 -26.77
C MET A 1 -1.18 16.54 -26.11
N ILE A 2 -1.44 15.77 -25.05
CA ILE A 2 -0.44 14.88 -24.44
C ILE A 2 -0.62 13.54 -25.15
N THR A 3 0.29 13.21 -26.07
CA THR A 3 0.35 11.88 -26.66
C THR A 3 0.91 10.93 -25.60
N SER A 4 0.04 10.33 -24.80
CA SER A 4 0.39 9.13 -24.03
C SER A 4 0.69 8.01 -25.03
N ARG A 5 1.96 7.67 -25.19
CA ARG A 5 2.38 6.47 -25.93
C ARG A 5 2.56 5.36 -24.91
N TYR A 6 1.47 4.67 -24.59
CA TYR A 6 1.59 3.33 -24.03
C TYR A 6 2.26 2.46 -25.09
N GLN A 7 3.48 1.98 -24.83
CA GLN A 7 3.97 0.80 -25.54
C GLN A 7 3.32 -0.41 -24.87
N THR A 8 2.21 -0.87 -25.43
CA THR A 8 1.50 -2.05 -24.96
C THR A 8 2.19 -3.31 -25.50
N ALA A 9 2.81 -4.08 -24.61
CA ALA A 9 3.02 -5.51 -24.86
C ALA A 9 1.66 -6.21 -24.75
N SER A 10 1.38 -7.22 -25.60
CA SER A 10 0.15 -8.00 -25.54
C SER A 10 0.03 -8.76 -24.23
N HIS A 11 -1.06 -8.55 -23.48
CA HIS A 11 -1.29 -9.12 -22.15
C HIS A 11 -1.85 -10.54 -22.28
N GLY A 12 -0.99 -11.55 -22.18
CA GLY A 12 -1.40 -12.93 -21.93
C GLY A 12 -1.10 -13.31 -20.47
N PRO A 13 -1.96 -14.09 -19.79
CA PRO A 13 -1.75 -14.52 -18.39
C PRO A 13 -0.54 -15.46 -18.17
N ASP A 14 0.21 -15.76 -19.23
CA ASP A 14 1.30 -16.74 -19.24
C ASP A 14 2.71 -16.12 -19.23
N SER A 15 2.84 -14.79 -19.34
CA SER A 15 4.14 -14.12 -19.32
C SER A 15 4.03 -12.75 -18.68
N GLY A 16 4.81 -12.51 -17.61
CA GLY A 16 4.93 -11.19 -17.00
C GLY A 16 5.32 -10.10 -18.00
N SER A 17 5.00 -8.86 -17.64
CA SER A 17 5.01 -7.69 -18.51
C SER A 17 5.70 -6.52 -17.84
N ASP A 18 6.46 -5.78 -18.65
CA ASP A 18 7.06 -4.51 -18.26
C ASP A 18 6.37 -3.38 -19.03
N ILE A 19 6.07 -2.27 -18.36
CA ILE A 19 5.58 -1.06 -19.00
C ILE A 19 6.45 0.14 -18.61
N ALA A 20 6.48 1.12 -19.51
CA ALA A 20 7.08 2.43 -19.24
C ALA A 20 6.15 3.54 -19.72
N PHE A 21 5.98 4.58 -18.91
CA PHE A 21 5.18 5.75 -19.27
C PHE A 21 5.60 6.98 -18.46
N GLN A 22 5.20 8.17 -18.92
CA GLN A 22 5.33 9.39 -18.14
C GLN A 22 4.01 9.65 -17.41
N SER A 23 4.04 9.70 -16.07
CA SER A 23 2.85 9.98 -15.27
C SER A 23 2.34 11.41 -15.45
N ALA A 24 1.11 11.68 -15.03
CA ALA A 24 0.57 13.04 -14.98
C ALA A 24 1.41 13.97 -14.09
N THR A 25 2.08 13.40 -13.09
CA THR A 25 3.05 14.10 -12.23
C THR A 25 4.45 14.20 -12.82
N ARG A 26 4.63 13.90 -14.11
CA ARG A 26 5.89 13.97 -14.88
C ARG A 26 7.01 13.06 -14.35
N LEU A 27 6.67 11.98 -13.65
CA LEU A 27 7.65 10.93 -13.34
C LEU A 27 7.76 10.00 -14.54
N HIS A 28 8.98 9.58 -14.89
CA HIS A 28 9.19 8.52 -15.86
C HIS A 28 9.10 7.19 -15.10
N ILE A 29 7.96 6.54 -15.21
CA ILE A 29 7.64 5.31 -14.49
C ILE A 29 8.03 4.12 -15.35
N HIS A 30 8.75 3.18 -14.74
CA HIS A 30 8.95 1.83 -15.24
C HIS A 30 8.35 0.88 -14.21
N ALA A 31 7.49 -0.03 -14.64
CA ALA A 31 6.80 -0.93 -13.74
C ALA A 31 6.71 -2.34 -14.34
N THR A 32 6.58 -3.34 -13.47
CA THR A 32 6.54 -4.76 -13.83
C THR A 32 5.59 -5.53 -12.93
N ASP A 33 4.93 -6.53 -13.50
CA ASP A 33 4.25 -7.60 -12.77
C ASP A 33 5.01 -8.93 -12.84
N SER A 34 6.23 -8.92 -13.40
CA SER A 34 7.06 -10.09 -13.65
C SER A 34 8.11 -10.30 -12.54
N PRO A 35 8.23 -11.52 -11.99
CA PRO A 35 9.27 -11.82 -10.99
C PRO A 35 10.69 -11.76 -11.58
N ASP A 36 10.86 -11.90 -12.90
CA ASP A 36 12.16 -11.98 -13.56
C ASP A 36 12.61 -10.66 -14.21
N SER A 37 11.82 -9.60 -14.06
CA SER A 37 12.15 -8.31 -14.67
C SER A 37 13.35 -7.64 -13.98
N PRO A 38 14.28 -7.02 -14.73
CA PRO A 38 15.34 -6.19 -14.15
C PRO A 38 14.81 -4.94 -13.43
N ILE A 39 13.54 -4.56 -13.64
CA ILE A 39 12.89 -3.49 -12.88
C ILE A 39 12.78 -3.88 -11.40
N LEU A 40 12.49 -5.15 -11.09
CA LEU A 40 12.44 -5.65 -9.72
C LEU A 40 13.79 -5.51 -9.02
N GLU A 41 14.88 -5.88 -9.69
CA GLU A 41 16.24 -5.74 -9.13
C GLU A 41 16.58 -4.28 -8.83
N THR A 42 16.21 -3.37 -9.75
CA THR A 42 16.43 -1.93 -9.57
C THR A 42 15.60 -1.36 -8.42
N PHE A 43 14.34 -1.79 -8.31
CA PHE A 43 13.49 -1.46 -7.17
C PHE A 43 14.09 -1.98 -5.87
N TYR A 44 14.47 -3.26 -5.81
CA TYR A 44 14.99 -3.90 -4.62
C TYR A 44 16.28 -3.25 -4.12
N ALA A 45 17.20 -2.88 -5.03
CA ALA A 45 18.40 -2.13 -4.66
C ALA A 45 18.09 -0.74 -4.07
N GLY A 46 16.99 -0.09 -4.48
CA GLY A 46 16.51 1.15 -3.88
C GLY A 46 15.84 0.91 -2.52
N TYR A 47 14.99 -0.11 -2.45
CA TYR A 47 14.26 -0.56 -1.26
C TYR A 47 15.22 -0.96 -0.13
N ASP A 48 16.18 -1.84 -0.42
CA ASP A 48 17.16 -2.36 0.54
C ASP A 48 17.99 -1.24 1.19
N ARG A 49 18.26 -0.17 0.43
CA ARG A 49 18.92 1.05 0.93
C ARG A 49 17.97 1.97 1.69
N ALA A 50 16.67 1.94 1.44
CA ALA A 50 15.69 2.83 2.05
C ALA A 50 15.20 2.31 3.40
N PHE A 51 15.02 1.00 3.55
CA PHE A 51 14.49 0.34 4.75
C PHE A 51 15.60 -0.39 5.50
N VAL A 52 15.78 -0.08 6.79
CA VAL A 52 16.93 -0.53 7.61
C VAL A 52 16.55 -1.37 8.83
N LEU A 53 15.26 -1.49 9.11
CA LEU A 53 14.75 -2.28 10.22
C LEU A 53 14.42 -3.67 9.72
N ALA A 54 14.98 -4.70 10.38
CA ALA A 54 14.91 -6.07 9.87
C ALA A 54 13.48 -6.63 9.87
N ASN A 55 12.64 -6.21 10.82
CA ASN A 55 11.23 -6.58 10.89
C ASN A 55 10.37 -5.95 9.78
N GLU A 56 10.82 -4.84 9.19
CA GLU A 56 10.11 -4.13 8.11
C GLU A 56 10.52 -4.59 6.71
N LYS A 57 11.44 -5.56 6.62
CA LYS A 57 12.04 -5.97 5.36
C LYS A 57 11.43 -7.25 4.80
N GLU A 58 11.09 -7.19 3.53
CA GLU A 58 10.85 -8.33 2.67
C GLU A 58 12.13 -8.64 1.89
N GLU A 59 12.46 -9.92 1.79
CA GLU A 59 13.62 -10.36 1.01
C GLU A 59 13.28 -10.34 -0.49
N LEU A 60 14.28 -10.22 -1.36
CA LEU A 60 14.05 -10.23 -2.81
C LEU A 60 13.26 -11.47 -3.27
N SER A 61 13.52 -12.62 -2.65
CA SER A 61 12.76 -13.85 -2.92
C SER A 61 11.27 -13.72 -2.57
N GLY A 62 10.92 -12.96 -1.54
CA GLY A 62 9.53 -12.71 -1.17
C GLY A 62 8.81 -11.84 -2.20
N PHE A 63 9.47 -10.80 -2.72
CA PHE A 63 8.92 -10.03 -3.85
C PHE A 63 8.73 -10.89 -5.11
N ARG A 64 9.70 -11.76 -5.41
CA ARG A 64 9.60 -12.71 -6.53
C ARG A 64 8.43 -13.68 -6.34
N GLU A 65 8.24 -14.20 -5.13
CA GLU A 65 7.12 -15.08 -4.80
C GLU A 65 5.78 -14.36 -5.01
N CYS A 66 5.62 -13.13 -4.51
CA CYS A 66 4.40 -12.35 -4.70
C CYS A 66 4.13 -12.05 -6.19
N LEU A 67 5.14 -11.60 -6.95
CA LEU A 67 4.97 -11.30 -8.38
C LEU A 67 4.67 -12.55 -9.21
N ALA A 68 5.19 -13.72 -8.82
CA ALA A 68 4.87 -14.98 -9.48
C ALA A 68 3.37 -15.34 -9.37
N LEU A 69 2.66 -14.87 -8.33
CA LEU A 69 1.22 -15.10 -8.17
C LEU A 69 0.36 -14.38 -9.22
N ASN A 70 0.92 -13.44 -9.98
CA ASN A 70 0.20 -12.77 -11.06
C ASN A 70 -0.09 -13.69 -12.26
N HIS A 71 0.59 -14.84 -12.35
CA HIS A 71 0.66 -15.65 -13.57
C HIS A 71 0.23 -17.11 -13.35
N GLY A 72 -0.17 -17.76 -14.45
CA GLY A 72 -0.43 -19.21 -14.52
C GLY A 72 -1.49 -19.74 -13.54
N ALA A 73 -1.35 -21.01 -13.16
CA ALA A 73 -2.35 -21.72 -12.34
C ALA A 73 -2.52 -21.12 -10.93
N ALA A 74 -1.48 -20.51 -10.36
CA ALA A 74 -1.57 -19.83 -9.07
C ALA A 74 -2.52 -18.63 -9.15
N TYR A 75 -2.33 -17.78 -10.18
CA TYR A 75 -3.25 -16.68 -10.47
C TYR A 75 -4.66 -17.16 -10.69
N GLU A 76 -4.87 -18.16 -11.56
CA GLU A 76 -6.22 -18.66 -11.87
C GLU A 76 -6.96 -19.15 -10.62
N ASN A 77 -6.26 -19.82 -9.72
CA ASN A 77 -6.85 -20.32 -8.47
C ASN A 77 -7.19 -19.19 -7.51
N LEU A 78 -6.25 -18.27 -7.26
CA LEU A 78 -6.47 -17.13 -6.38
C LEU A 78 -7.54 -16.18 -6.93
N ALA A 79 -7.53 -15.92 -8.24
CA ALA A 79 -8.52 -15.06 -8.89
C ALA A 79 -9.92 -15.67 -8.89
N ARG A 80 -10.04 -17.01 -8.92
CA ARG A 80 -11.34 -17.70 -8.75
C ARG A 80 -11.90 -17.52 -7.35
N GLN A 81 -11.03 -17.54 -6.33
CA GLN A 81 -11.44 -17.44 -4.93
C GLN A 81 -11.68 -16.00 -4.50
N TYR A 82 -10.75 -15.11 -4.83
CA TYR A 82 -10.69 -13.74 -4.31
C TYR A 82 -11.05 -12.69 -5.36
N GLY A 83 -11.15 -13.05 -6.63
CA GLY A 83 -11.29 -12.10 -7.74
C GLY A 83 -9.95 -11.63 -8.31
N PRO A 84 -9.96 -10.95 -9.46
CA PRO A 84 -8.74 -10.55 -10.17
C PRO A 84 -7.89 -9.57 -9.34
N PHE A 85 -6.57 -9.64 -9.52
CA PHE A 85 -5.59 -8.80 -8.82
C PHE A 85 -4.31 -8.65 -9.63
N ARG A 86 -3.52 -7.63 -9.29
CA ARG A 86 -2.17 -7.43 -9.82
C ARG A 86 -1.22 -6.93 -8.73
N GLU A 87 -0.20 -7.71 -8.41
CA GLU A 87 0.97 -7.29 -7.66
C GLU A 87 1.95 -6.61 -8.61
N ILE A 88 2.44 -5.42 -8.27
CA ILE A 88 3.24 -4.59 -9.17
C ILE A 88 4.42 -4.00 -8.40
N VAL A 89 5.57 -3.98 -9.07
CA VAL A 89 6.73 -3.19 -8.66
C VAL A 89 6.96 -2.09 -9.66
N ALA A 90 7.21 -0.87 -9.18
CA ALA A 90 7.44 0.30 -9.99
C ALA A 90 8.64 1.11 -9.49
N ILE A 91 9.37 1.71 -10.42
CA ILE A 91 10.41 2.70 -10.17
C ILE A 91 10.12 3.97 -10.96
N ALA A 92 10.44 5.11 -10.38
CA ALA A 92 10.56 6.37 -11.10
C ALA A 92 12.04 6.59 -11.44
N GLN A 93 12.35 6.80 -12.71
CA GLN A 93 13.70 7.09 -13.16
C GLN A 93 13.87 8.56 -13.55
N ASP A 94 15.08 9.07 -13.31
CA ASP A 94 15.54 10.33 -13.88
C ASP A 94 15.81 10.13 -15.38
N PRO A 95 15.17 10.88 -16.29
CA PRO A 95 15.31 10.65 -17.72
C PRO A 95 16.69 11.00 -18.27
N GLU A 96 17.45 11.87 -17.59
CA GLU A 96 18.77 12.29 -18.04
C GLU A 96 19.87 11.31 -17.59
N SER A 97 19.86 10.93 -16.31
CA SER A 97 20.89 10.07 -15.71
C SER A 97 20.51 8.59 -15.65
N GLY A 98 19.25 8.23 -15.90
CA GLY A 98 18.73 6.87 -15.77
C GLY A 98 18.64 6.36 -14.33
N ARG A 99 18.93 7.19 -13.33
CA ARG A 99 18.97 6.80 -11.92
C ARG A 99 17.55 6.59 -11.36
N CYS A 100 17.39 5.60 -10.50
CA CYS A 100 16.16 5.41 -9.72
C CYS A 100 16.01 6.54 -8.69
N ILE A 101 14.93 7.32 -8.82
CA ILE A 101 14.56 8.44 -7.94
C ILE A 101 13.65 7.96 -6.80
N ALA A 102 12.72 7.06 -7.10
CA ALA A 102 11.72 6.56 -6.18
C ALA A 102 11.27 5.17 -6.61
N GLY A 103 10.69 4.42 -5.69
CA GLY A 103 10.09 3.12 -5.99
C GLY A 103 8.84 2.87 -5.18
N ALA A 104 7.97 2.01 -5.69
CA ALA A 104 6.80 1.51 -5.00
C ALA A 104 6.58 0.03 -5.30
N ASN A 105 6.09 -0.70 -4.30
CA ASN A 105 5.46 -2.00 -4.47
C ASN A 105 4.02 -1.88 -3.99
N LEU A 106 3.09 -2.40 -4.78
CA LEU A 106 1.67 -2.34 -4.51
C LEU A 106 0.96 -3.60 -5.03
N ILE A 107 -0.16 -3.92 -4.39
CA ILE A 107 -1.17 -4.81 -4.96
C ILE A 107 -2.44 -4.02 -5.26
N ALA A 108 -3.04 -4.28 -6.43
CA ALA A 108 -4.25 -3.62 -6.88
C ALA A 108 -5.36 -4.62 -7.21
N PHE A 109 -6.59 -4.24 -6.87
CA PHE A 109 -7.81 -5.00 -7.11
C PHE A 109 -8.86 -4.11 -7.79
N PRO A 110 -9.62 -4.62 -8.79
CA PRO A 110 -10.82 -3.96 -9.22
C PRO A 110 -11.95 -4.29 -8.23
N ALA A 111 -12.63 -3.26 -7.74
CA ALA A 111 -13.74 -3.36 -6.84
C ALA A 111 -14.98 -2.66 -7.43
N ARG A 112 -16.16 -3.21 -7.15
CA ARG A 112 -17.42 -2.49 -7.34
C ARG A 112 -17.81 -1.94 -5.96
N PRO A 113 -17.99 -0.62 -5.80
CA PRO A 113 -18.39 -0.07 -4.51
C PRO A 113 -19.67 -0.72 -4.01
N HIS A 114 -19.70 -1.14 -2.74
CA HIS A 114 -20.90 -1.77 -2.17
C HIS A 114 -22.13 -0.86 -2.22
N THR A 115 -21.93 0.46 -2.20
CA THR A 115 -22.98 1.50 -2.20
C THR A 115 -23.75 1.64 -3.52
N GLY A 116 -23.55 0.74 -4.48
CA GLY A 116 -24.34 0.69 -5.73
C GLY A 116 -23.88 1.65 -6.82
N ALA A 117 -22.71 2.28 -6.67
CA ALA A 117 -22.09 3.04 -7.74
C ALA A 117 -21.76 2.11 -8.93
N GLN A 118 -22.12 2.54 -10.14
CA GLN A 118 -21.88 1.74 -11.36
C GLN A 118 -20.42 1.79 -11.83
N THR A 119 -19.61 2.68 -11.27
CA THR A 119 -18.19 2.84 -11.59
C THR A 119 -17.34 1.81 -10.84
N LEU A 120 -16.56 1.04 -11.59
CA LEU A 120 -15.46 0.27 -11.03
C LEU A 120 -14.46 1.22 -10.35
N ARG A 121 -13.97 0.79 -9.19
CA ARG A 121 -13.00 1.46 -8.32
C ARG A 121 -11.75 0.58 -8.24
N ALA A 122 -10.58 1.19 -8.16
CA ALA A 122 -9.39 0.45 -7.77
C ALA A 122 -9.25 0.49 -6.24
N THR A 123 -9.00 -0.65 -5.61
CA THR A 123 -8.48 -0.68 -4.23
C THR A 123 -7.05 -1.16 -4.28
N ILE A 124 -6.17 -0.46 -3.59
CA ILE A 124 -4.72 -0.65 -3.67
C ILE A 124 -4.19 -0.77 -2.25
N ASN A 125 -3.33 -1.76 -1.97
CA ASN A 125 -2.45 -1.69 -0.82
C ASN A 125 -1.09 -1.24 -1.34
N LEU A 126 -0.61 -0.08 -0.89
CA LEU A 126 0.73 0.40 -1.20
C LEU A 126 1.67 -0.14 -0.12
N ASN A 127 2.18 -1.34 -0.37
CA ASN A 127 2.99 -2.12 0.56
C ASN A 127 4.27 -1.36 0.93
N TYR A 128 4.96 -0.82 -0.07
CA TYR A 128 6.21 -0.09 0.13
C TYR A 128 6.30 1.10 -0.81
N VAL A 129 6.84 2.22 -0.30
CA VAL A 129 7.23 3.36 -1.11
C VAL A 129 8.50 4.00 -0.55
N PHE A 130 9.42 4.39 -1.43
CA PHE A 130 10.62 5.11 -1.03
C PHE A 130 10.98 6.21 -2.02
N VAL A 131 11.75 7.18 -1.54
CA VAL A 131 12.48 8.16 -2.36
C VAL A 131 13.96 8.00 -2.06
N ALA A 132 14.76 7.88 -3.11
CA ALA A 132 16.21 7.76 -3.02
C ALA A 132 16.78 8.96 -2.22
N PRO A 133 17.75 8.75 -1.32
CA PRO A 133 18.28 9.80 -0.44
C PRO A 133 18.63 11.11 -1.16
N GLU A 134 19.30 11.00 -2.31
CA GLU A 134 19.72 12.11 -3.17
C GLU A 134 18.55 12.92 -3.78
N ALA A 135 17.35 12.35 -3.83
CA ALA A 135 16.17 12.97 -4.41
C ALA A 135 15.14 13.42 -3.35
N ARG A 136 15.44 13.28 -2.05
CA ARG A 136 14.54 13.72 -0.98
C ARG A 136 14.37 15.25 -0.99
N GLY A 137 13.26 15.72 -0.42
CA GLY A 137 12.93 17.16 -0.34
C GLY A 137 12.38 17.80 -1.62
N GLN A 138 12.26 17.04 -2.72
CA GLN A 138 11.81 17.56 -4.03
C GLN A 138 10.36 17.18 -4.39
N GLY A 139 9.59 16.71 -3.40
CA GLY A 139 8.17 16.35 -3.57
C GLY A 139 7.93 15.03 -4.32
N HIS A 140 8.96 14.19 -4.53
CA HIS A 140 8.82 12.93 -5.26
C HIS A 140 7.87 11.93 -4.60
N LEU A 141 7.80 11.86 -3.27
CA LEU A 141 6.85 11.00 -2.57
C LEU A 141 5.40 11.31 -2.96
N ARG A 142 5.01 12.60 -2.92
CA ARG A 142 3.68 13.05 -3.35
C ARG A 142 3.40 12.66 -4.80
N ARG A 143 4.38 12.90 -5.68
CA ARG A 143 4.27 12.59 -7.12
C ARG A 143 4.11 11.08 -7.36
N MET A 144 4.84 10.25 -6.60
CA MET A 144 4.77 8.79 -6.67
C MET A 144 3.44 8.29 -6.12
N ALA A 145 2.99 8.77 -4.95
CA ALA A 145 1.70 8.42 -4.37
C ALA A 145 0.51 8.76 -5.28
N THR A 146 0.61 9.84 -6.08
CA THR A 146 -0.36 10.14 -7.14
C THR A 146 -0.24 9.18 -8.33
N ALA A 147 0.99 8.83 -8.74
CA ALA A 147 1.24 7.93 -9.87
C ALA A 147 0.79 6.48 -9.59
N VAL A 148 0.70 6.04 -8.33
CA VAL A 148 0.21 4.71 -7.93
C VAL A 148 -1.15 4.37 -8.56
N SER A 149 -2.08 5.33 -8.62
CA SER A 149 -3.38 5.17 -9.29
C SER A 149 -3.24 4.94 -10.80
N GLU A 150 -2.34 5.67 -11.47
CA GLU A 150 -2.05 5.51 -12.90
C GLU A 150 -1.41 4.13 -13.18
N ILE A 151 -0.49 3.70 -12.31
CA ILE A 151 0.16 2.38 -12.37
C ILE A 151 -0.89 1.28 -12.26
N ALA A 152 -1.72 1.27 -11.20
CA ALA A 152 -2.75 0.26 -11.02
C ALA A 152 -3.74 0.21 -12.20
N SER A 153 -4.15 1.38 -12.70
CA SER A 153 -5.07 1.46 -13.83
C SER A 153 -4.51 0.84 -15.12
N ALA A 154 -3.21 1.00 -15.36
CA ALA A 154 -2.55 0.46 -16.55
C ALA A 154 -2.59 -1.08 -16.61
N TRP A 155 -2.66 -1.76 -15.46
CA TRP A 155 -2.77 -3.23 -15.41
C TRP A 155 -4.20 -3.73 -15.22
N LEU A 156 -5.01 -3.04 -14.41
CA LEU A 156 -6.36 -3.52 -14.10
C LEU A 156 -7.38 -3.26 -15.21
N PHE A 157 -7.19 -2.20 -16.01
CA PHE A 157 -8.26 -1.69 -16.88
C PHE A 157 -7.85 -1.49 -18.35
N ASN A 158 -6.62 -1.86 -18.73
CA ASN A 158 -6.10 -1.62 -20.08
C ASN A 158 -6.43 -2.72 -21.09
N ASP A 159 -7.51 -3.49 -20.86
CA ASP A 159 -8.04 -4.39 -21.88
C ASP A 159 -8.71 -3.54 -22.98
N ALA A 160 -8.08 -3.48 -24.15
CA ALA A 160 -8.26 -2.47 -25.19
C ALA A 160 -9.60 -2.51 -25.94
N THR A 161 -10.62 -3.23 -25.45
CA THR A 161 -11.87 -3.44 -26.19
C THR A 161 -13.12 -2.77 -25.61
N ALA A 162 -13.08 -2.11 -24.45
CA ALA A 162 -14.31 -1.44 -23.96
C ALA A 162 -14.15 -0.27 -22.98
N TYR A 163 -12.95 0.08 -22.52
CA TYR A 163 -12.83 0.95 -21.36
C TYR A 163 -11.94 2.17 -21.61
N GLN A 164 -12.56 3.35 -21.66
CA GLN A 164 -11.85 4.60 -21.39
C GLN A 164 -11.88 4.81 -19.87
N PRO A 165 -10.74 4.79 -19.17
CA PRO A 165 -10.72 5.11 -17.75
C PRO A 165 -11.25 6.54 -17.58
N PRO A 166 -12.19 6.79 -16.65
CA PRO A 166 -12.64 8.14 -16.35
C PRO A 166 -11.43 9.00 -15.94
N ALA A 167 -11.48 10.29 -16.24
CA ALA A 167 -10.41 11.25 -15.92
C ALA A 167 -9.99 11.24 -14.45
N HIS A 168 -10.87 10.73 -13.57
CA HIS A 168 -10.61 10.32 -12.21
C HIS A 168 -11.29 8.97 -11.97
N HIS A 169 -10.54 7.94 -11.61
CA HIS A 169 -11.09 6.73 -11.01
C HIS A 169 -11.06 6.90 -9.49
N ASP A 170 -12.15 6.56 -8.82
CA ASP A 170 -12.12 6.42 -7.38
C ASP A 170 -11.06 5.36 -7.06
N THR A 171 -10.04 5.75 -6.32
CA THR A 171 -9.03 4.84 -5.81
C THR A 171 -9.09 4.90 -4.30
N LEU A 172 -9.15 3.74 -3.65
CA LEU A 172 -8.82 3.64 -2.24
C LEU A 172 -7.40 3.10 -2.16
N VAL A 173 -6.50 3.86 -1.53
CA VAL A 173 -5.13 3.40 -1.29
C VAL A 173 -4.94 3.25 0.20
N PHE A 174 -4.69 2.01 0.60
CA PHE A 174 -4.37 1.62 1.96
C PHE A 174 -2.85 1.63 2.13
N ILE A 175 -2.41 2.12 3.29
CA ILE A 175 -1.01 2.22 3.66
C ILE A 175 -0.84 1.76 5.10
N GLU A 176 0.18 0.94 5.32
CA GLU A 176 0.70 0.63 6.65
C GLU A 176 1.78 1.66 7.01
N GLN A 177 1.74 2.15 8.24
CA GLN A 177 2.73 3.08 8.78
C GLN A 177 3.08 2.64 10.20
N ASN A 178 4.32 2.79 10.61
CA ASN A 178 4.68 2.61 12.02
C ASN A 178 3.84 3.54 12.90
N ASP A 179 3.28 2.99 13.96
CA ASP A 179 2.65 3.78 15.01
C ASP A 179 3.76 4.45 15.82
N PRO A 180 3.87 5.80 15.79
CA PRO A 180 4.90 6.51 16.53
C PRO A 180 4.84 6.26 18.04
N LEU A 181 3.69 5.81 18.57
CA LEU A 181 3.50 5.48 19.99
C LEU A 181 3.78 4.01 20.35
N ARG A 182 3.94 3.11 19.36
CA ARG A 182 4.19 1.67 19.60
C ARG A 182 5.56 1.18 19.12
N ILE A 183 6.11 1.79 18.07
CA ILE A 183 7.47 1.49 17.62
C ILE A 183 8.49 1.73 18.75
N SER A 184 9.48 0.85 18.87
CA SER A 184 10.52 0.99 19.88
C SER A 184 11.32 2.28 19.65
N ARG A 185 11.74 2.95 20.72
CA ARG A 185 12.53 4.18 20.61
C ARG A 185 13.84 3.95 19.85
N ALA A 186 14.50 2.81 20.07
CA ALA A 186 15.74 2.47 19.39
C ALA A 186 15.54 2.32 17.87
N ASP A 187 14.46 1.66 17.46
CA ASP A 187 14.13 1.49 16.04
C ASP A 187 13.70 2.83 15.43
N ALA A 188 12.90 3.62 16.15
CA ALA A 188 12.48 4.96 15.72
C ALA A 188 13.69 5.89 15.51
N GLU A 189 14.65 5.91 16.44
CA GLU A 189 15.88 6.70 16.35
C GLU A 189 16.75 6.23 15.19
N LYS A 190 16.91 4.90 15.01
CA LYS A 190 17.68 4.31 13.92
C LYS A 190 17.08 4.64 12.55
N ASP A 191 15.77 4.44 12.37
CA ASP A 191 15.08 4.77 11.13
C ASP A 191 15.07 6.28 10.87
N THR A 192 14.90 7.13 11.90
CA THR A 192 14.96 8.59 11.74
C THR A 192 16.35 9.04 11.32
N ALA A 193 17.42 8.51 11.92
CA ALA A 193 18.79 8.83 11.55
C ALA A 193 19.11 8.45 10.09
N HIS A 194 18.50 7.39 9.59
CA HIS A 194 18.68 6.92 8.21
C HIS A 194 17.81 7.64 7.18
N SER A 195 16.53 7.82 7.49
CA SER A 195 15.54 8.41 6.60
C SER A 195 15.57 9.95 6.61
N GLY A 196 16.02 10.55 7.70
CA GLY A 196 15.98 12.00 7.94
C GLY A 196 14.57 12.52 8.25
N ILE A 197 13.60 11.65 8.54
CA ILE A 197 12.20 12.00 8.81
C ILE A 197 11.71 11.19 10.01
N GLY A 198 11.20 11.87 11.04
CA GLY A 198 10.65 11.22 12.24
C GLY A 198 9.29 10.54 11.99
N GLN A 199 8.89 9.63 12.88
CA GLN A 199 7.65 8.86 12.72
C GLN A 199 6.39 9.75 12.71
N PHE A 200 6.29 10.74 13.60
CA PHE A 200 5.19 11.71 13.59
C PHE A 200 5.15 12.53 12.28
N ASP A 201 6.30 12.90 11.73
CA ASP A 201 6.38 13.63 10.46
C ASP A 201 5.93 12.77 9.27
N ARG A 202 6.18 11.45 9.30
CA ARG A 202 5.61 10.53 8.31
C ARG A 202 4.09 10.55 8.35
N ILE A 203 3.48 10.51 9.54
CA ILE A 203 2.02 10.64 9.68
C ILE A 203 1.55 11.99 9.11
N ARG A 204 2.21 13.11 9.45
CA ARG A 204 1.88 14.44 8.92
C ARG A 204 1.92 14.48 7.39
N ILE A 205 2.97 13.91 6.79
CA ILE A 205 3.14 13.86 5.33
C ILE A 205 1.96 13.12 4.70
N TRP A 206 1.60 11.94 5.20
CA TRP A 206 0.48 11.18 4.66
C TRP A 206 -0.88 11.84 4.92
N THR A 207 -1.09 12.43 6.10
CA THR A 207 -2.29 13.23 6.40
C THR A 207 -2.44 14.41 5.43
N ALA A 208 -1.34 15.09 5.08
CA ALA A 208 -1.33 16.17 4.10
C ALA A 208 -1.60 15.69 2.66
N LEU A 209 -1.37 14.40 2.38
CA LEU A 209 -1.80 13.74 1.14
C LEU A 209 -3.27 13.28 1.18
N GLY A 210 -3.97 13.50 2.30
CA GLY A 210 -5.38 13.14 2.48
C GLY A 210 -5.60 11.80 3.16
N ALA A 211 -4.55 11.15 3.68
CA ALA A 211 -4.72 9.90 4.43
C ALA A 211 -5.43 10.14 5.77
N ARG A 212 -6.23 9.16 6.17
CA ARG A 212 -6.88 9.09 7.48
C ARG A 212 -6.60 7.73 8.10
N ILE A 213 -6.41 7.71 9.42
CA ILE A 213 -6.21 6.46 10.16
C ILE A 213 -7.56 5.75 10.26
N ILE A 214 -7.61 4.46 9.93
CA ILE A 214 -8.82 3.67 10.07
C ILE A 214 -8.95 3.28 11.54
N ASP A 215 -10.11 3.51 12.15
CA ASP A 215 -10.39 3.05 13.52
C ASP A 215 -10.62 1.54 13.60
N PHE A 216 -9.57 0.77 13.31
CA PHE A 216 -9.53 -0.69 13.29
C PHE A 216 -8.26 -1.16 14.01
N PRO A 217 -8.35 -2.18 14.89
CA PRO A 217 -7.19 -2.69 15.63
C PRO A 217 -6.33 -3.56 14.71
N TYR A 218 -5.69 -2.92 13.75
CA TYR A 218 -4.89 -3.58 12.72
C TYR A 218 -3.70 -4.32 13.35
N VAL A 219 -3.45 -5.53 12.86
CA VAL A 219 -2.25 -6.32 13.15
C VAL A 219 -1.78 -6.93 11.85
N GLN A 220 -0.53 -6.70 11.46
CA GLN A 220 0.02 -7.36 10.29
C GLN A 220 0.32 -8.83 10.63
N PRO A 221 -0.22 -9.80 9.87
CA PRO A 221 0.18 -11.20 10.03
C PRO A 221 1.67 -11.41 9.71
N PRO A 222 2.31 -12.49 10.20
CA PRO A 222 3.69 -12.78 9.86
C PRO A 222 3.93 -12.88 8.34
N LEU A 223 4.90 -12.10 7.82
CA LEU A 223 5.29 -12.17 6.39
C LEU A 223 6.05 -13.46 6.05
N SER A 224 6.68 -14.09 7.05
CA SER A 224 7.43 -15.35 6.95
C SER A 224 7.26 -16.20 8.21
N ALA A 225 7.69 -17.47 8.16
CA ALA A 225 7.62 -18.38 9.30
C ALA A 225 8.56 -17.99 10.47
N GLN A 226 9.50 -17.09 10.23
CA GLN A 226 10.48 -16.60 11.21
C GLN A 226 10.05 -15.29 11.87
N GLN A 227 9.02 -14.62 11.33
CA GLN A 227 8.48 -13.39 11.89
C GLN A 227 7.30 -13.66 12.81
N SER A 228 7.07 -12.74 13.75
CA SER A 228 5.83 -12.66 14.52
C SER A 228 4.85 -11.72 13.83
N ALA A 229 3.59 -11.75 14.26
CA ALA A 229 2.64 -10.71 13.90
C ALA A 229 3.12 -9.36 14.46
N ASP A 230 2.83 -8.28 13.75
CA ASP A 230 3.22 -6.92 14.11
C ASP A 230 1.99 -6.08 14.45
N ASP A 231 1.86 -5.69 15.71
CA ASP A 231 0.80 -4.82 16.20
C ASP A 231 1.27 -3.36 16.39
N SER A 232 2.49 -3.03 15.96
CA SER A 232 3.06 -1.69 16.04
C SER A 232 2.70 -0.80 14.85
N LEU A 233 1.83 -1.27 13.94
CA LEU A 233 1.44 -0.57 12.73
C LEU A 233 0.06 0.11 12.84
N LEU A 234 -0.05 1.26 12.20
CA LEU A 234 -1.31 1.92 11.87
C LEU A 234 -1.70 1.56 10.45
N LEU A 235 -2.99 1.27 10.23
CA LEU A 235 -3.57 1.20 8.89
C LEU A 235 -4.28 2.52 8.57
N SER A 236 -3.90 3.13 7.45
CA SER A 236 -4.53 4.35 6.96
C SER A 236 -5.04 4.16 5.54
N VAL A 237 -5.98 5.01 5.13
CA VAL A 237 -6.51 5.05 3.76
C VAL A 237 -6.54 6.48 3.25
N TYR A 238 -6.19 6.67 1.99
CA TYR A 238 -6.48 7.92 1.26
C TYR A 238 -7.33 7.63 0.01
N GLY A 239 -8.08 8.65 -0.42
CA GLY A 239 -9.09 8.53 -1.47
C GLY A 239 -10.48 8.10 -0.98
N ALA A 240 -10.62 7.71 0.29
CA ALA A 240 -11.92 7.53 0.94
C ALA A 240 -12.54 8.89 1.29
N LEU A 241 -13.87 9.01 1.21
CA LEU A 241 -14.60 10.19 1.67
C LEU A 241 -14.80 10.10 3.20
N PRO A 242 -14.30 11.05 4.00
CA PRO A 242 -14.57 11.11 5.44
C PRO A 242 -16.07 11.30 5.72
N PRO A 243 -16.56 10.93 6.92
CA PRO A 243 -15.79 10.50 8.10
C PRO A 243 -15.70 8.97 8.28
N ARG A 244 -16.12 8.18 7.29
CA ARG A 244 -16.34 6.73 7.46
C ARG A 244 -15.91 5.92 6.25
N LEU A 245 -15.38 4.73 6.49
CA LEU A 245 -15.07 3.71 5.49
C LEU A 245 -16.14 2.62 5.53
N ASP A 246 -16.64 2.24 4.36
CA ASP A 246 -17.58 1.12 4.22
C ASP A 246 -16.89 -0.20 4.63
N ALA A 247 -17.55 -0.97 5.49
CA ALA A 247 -16.97 -2.18 6.04
C ALA A 247 -16.84 -3.31 5.00
N CYS A 248 -17.70 -3.36 3.99
CA CYS A 248 -17.61 -4.36 2.94
C CYS A 248 -16.46 -4.02 1.98
N ASP A 249 -16.30 -2.75 1.60
CA ASP A 249 -15.13 -2.30 0.82
C ASP A 249 -13.82 -2.62 1.57
N PHE A 250 -13.79 -2.40 2.89
CA PHE A 250 -12.61 -2.69 3.71
C PHE A 250 -12.34 -4.20 3.88
N GLN A 251 -13.38 -4.99 4.16
CA GLN A 251 -13.29 -6.46 4.24
C GLN A 251 -12.71 -7.03 2.96
N HIS A 252 -13.30 -6.65 1.83
CA HIS A 252 -12.89 -7.08 0.49
C HIS A 252 -11.44 -6.70 0.18
N HIS A 253 -10.98 -5.54 0.63
CA HIS A 253 -9.60 -5.13 0.44
C HIS A 253 -8.64 -5.96 1.30
N LEU A 254 -8.90 -6.03 2.61
CA LEU A 254 -7.96 -6.62 3.55
C LEU A 254 -7.85 -8.14 3.40
N GLU A 255 -8.95 -8.82 3.08
CA GLU A 255 -8.93 -10.25 2.80
C GLU A 255 -7.98 -10.58 1.64
N ARG A 256 -8.04 -9.81 0.55
CA ARG A 256 -7.19 -10.01 -0.63
C ARG A 256 -5.74 -9.68 -0.35
N PHE A 257 -5.49 -8.55 0.31
CA PHE A 257 -4.15 -8.15 0.71
C PHE A 257 -3.49 -9.23 1.59
N PHE A 258 -4.20 -9.75 2.58
CA PHE A 258 -3.69 -10.81 3.44
C PHE A 258 -3.46 -12.11 2.66
N ALA A 259 -4.43 -12.57 1.89
CA ALA A 259 -4.31 -13.84 1.17
C ALA A 259 -3.16 -13.82 0.15
N ILE A 260 -2.93 -12.69 -0.51
CA ILE A 260 -2.02 -12.60 -1.65
C ILE A 260 -0.65 -12.03 -1.25
N SER A 261 -0.57 -10.78 -0.77
CA SER A 261 0.72 -10.12 -0.55
C SER A 261 1.38 -10.53 0.78
N VAL A 262 0.58 -10.80 1.82
CA VAL A 262 1.12 -11.22 3.13
C VAL A 262 1.38 -12.72 3.17
N LEU A 263 0.34 -13.52 2.88
CA LEU A 263 0.38 -14.98 3.02
C LEU A 263 0.84 -15.70 1.74
N LYS A 264 1.03 -14.97 0.64
CA LYS A 264 1.61 -15.50 -0.60
C LYS A 264 0.81 -16.69 -1.17
N GLY A 265 -0.51 -16.59 -1.09
CA GLY A 265 -1.45 -17.61 -1.54
C GLY A 265 -1.68 -18.78 -0.58
N ARG A 266 -1.06 -18.78 0.61
CA ARG A 266 -1.38 -19.75 1.66
C ARG A 266 -2.80 -19.52 2.22
N ASP A 267 -3.36 -20.57 2.80
CA ASP A 267 -4.72 -20.55 3.36
C ASP A 267 -4.86 -19.51 4.48
N LEU A 268 -5.61 -18.44 4.18
CA LEU A 268 -5.89 -17.36 5.11
C LEU A 268 -6.54 -17.84 6.41
N MET A 269 -7.39 -18.87 6.35
CA MET A 269 -8.12 -19.35 7.51
C MET A 269 -7.25 -20.16 8.48
N GLN A 270 -6.06 -20.58 8.04
CA GLN A 270 -5.07 -21.26 8.88
C GLN A 270 -4.13 -20.29 9.60
N GLU A 271 -4.08 -19.01 9.20
CA GLU A 271 -3.32 -17.99 9.90
C GLU A 271 -4.23 -17.24 10.90
N PRO A 272 -4.04 -17.41 12.23
CA PRO A 272 -5.00 -16.94 13.22
C PRO A 272 -5.19 -15.42 13.23
N VAL A 273 -4.14 -14.64 12.99
CA VAL A 273 -4.17 -13.17 13.03
C VAL A 273 -4.96 -12.63 11.84
N ALA A 274 -4.68 -13.09 10.62
CA ALA A 274 -5.42 -12.76 9.42
C ALA A 274 -6.89 -13.17 9.53
N ALA A 275 -7.14 -14.43 9.92
CA ALA A 275 -8.49 -14.97 10.00
C ALA A 275 -9.36 -14.25 11.04
N SER A 276 -8.78 -13.82 12.16
CA SER A 276 -9.51 -13.06 13.18
C SER A 276 -9.98 -11.69 12.69
N GLN A 277 -9.12 -10.98 11.96
CA GLN A 277 -9.39 -9.67 11.41
C GLN A 277 -10.42 -9.72 10.28
N VAL A 278 -10.29 -10.70 9.37
CA VAL A 278 -11.27 -10.90 8.29
C VAL A 278 -12.64 -11.22 8.86
N ARG A 279 -12.77 -12.08 9.89
CA ARG A 279 -14.05 -12.34 10.56
C ARG A 279 -14.67 -11.10 11.20
N LEU A 280 -13.85 -10.23 11.80
CA LEU A 280 -14.32 -8.98 12.40
C LEU A 280 -14.88 -8.04 11.32
N LEU A 281 -14.21 -7.96 10.17
CA LEU A 281 -14.63 -7.16 9.03
C LEU A 281 -15.88 -7.74 8.34
N GLU A 282 -15.96 -9.07 8.23
CA GLU A 282 -17.12 -9.77 7.70
C GLU A 282 -18.37 -9.49 8.55
N ALA A 283 -18.27 -9.62 9.88
CA ALA A 283 -19.36 -9.28 10.78
C ALA A 283 -19.76 -7.80 10.66
N ALA A 284 -18.78 -6.88 10.58
CA ALA A 284 -19.07 -5.46 10.38
C ALA A 284 -19.74 -5.16 9.04
N CYS A 285 -19.34 -5.83 7.96
CA CYS A 285 -19.98 -5.73 6.65
C CYS A 285 -21.42 -6.26 6.68
N GLN A 286 -21.66 -7.42 7.30
CA GLN A 286 -23.01 -7.99 7.47
C GLN A 286 -23.93 -7.04 8.26
N ASP A 287 -23.41 -6.42 9.32
CA ASP A 287 -24.13 -5.43 10.13
C ASP A 287 -24.23 -4.04 9.48
N ARG A 288 -23.60 -3.84 8.30
CA ARG A 288 -23.43 -2.52 7.65
C ARG A 288 -22.85 -1.46 8.59
N ARG A 289 -21.95 -1.87 9.48
CA ARG A 289 -21.32 -1.02 10.47
C ARG A 289 -20.00 -0.48 9.92
N PRO A 290 -19.94 0.80 9.50
CA PRO A 290 -18.73 1.37 8.92
C PRO A 290 -17.66 1.60 9.99
N PHE A 291 -16.41 1.77 9.54
CA PHE A 291 -15.29 2.16 10.39
C PHE A 291 -15.08 3.67 10.35
N ALA A 292 -14.76 4.29 11.49
CA ALA A 292 -14.43 5.71 11.53
C ALA A 292 -13.08 5.97 10.87
N LEU A 293 -12.97 7.11 10.17
CA LEU A 293 -11.73 7.64 9.65
C LEU A 293 -11.26 8.78 10.56
N LEU A 294 -10.20 8.52 11.32
CA LEU A 294 -9.63 9.43 12.30
C LEU A 294 -8.71 10.43 11.59
N ASP A 295 -8.86 11.72 11.91
CA ASP A 295 -7.99 12.78 11.39
C ASP A 295 -6.84 13.04 12.37
N PRO A 296 -5.59 12.70 12.03
CA PRO A 296 -4.46 12.91 12.93
C PRO A 296 -4.15 14.40 13.14
N SER A 297 -4.51 15.27 12.18
CA SER A 297 -4.08 16.68 12.17
C SER A 297 -4.53 17.48 13.40
N THR A 298 -5.58 17.04 14.09
CA THR A 298 -6.13 17.74 15.26
C THR A 298 -5.39 17.46 16.56
N ALA A 299 -4.58 16.39 16.61
CA ALA A 299 -4.03 15.87 17.87
C ALA A 299 -2.58 15.35 17.77
N LEU A 300 -1.96 15.38 16.58
CA LEU A 300 -0.58 14.92 16.39
C LEU A 300 0.44 15.67 17.25
N ASP A 301 0.34 17.00 17.37
CA ASP A 301 1.28 17.79 18.17
C ASP A 301 1.15 17.45 19.67
N GLU A 302 -0.07 17.19 20.14
CA GLU A 302 -0.32 16.75 21.51
C GLU A 302 0.23 15.35 21.76
N ALA A 303 -0.01 14.42 20.83
CA ALA A 303 0.52 13.06 20.90
C ALA A 303 2.05 13.04 20.91
N GLU A 304 2.70 13.85 20.07
CA GLU A 304 4.16 13.99 20.03
C GLU A 304 4.72 14.57 21.33
N HIS A 305 4.07 15.60 21.87
CA HIS A 305 4.47 16.18 23.15
C HIS A 305 4.28 15.21 24.32
N ALA A 306 3.19 14.43 24.30
CA ALA A 306 2.93 13.40 25.30
C ALA A 306 3.98 12.29 25.22
N TYR A 307 4.32 11.83 24.01
CA TYR A 307 5.40 10.86 23.76
C TYR A 307 6.77 11.37 24.27
N ALA A 308 7.10 12.64 24.04
CA ALA A 308 8.35 13.23 24.51
C ALA A 308 8.44 13.35 26.04
N LYS A 309 7.30 13.51 26.73
CA LYS A 309 7.23 13.70 28.19
C LYS A 309 7.09 12.40 28.98
N ASN A 310 6.23 11.50 28.52
CA ASN A 310 5.84 10.31 29.26
C ASN A 310 6.54 9.11 28.65
N ASN A 311 7.54 8.58 29.36
CA ASN A 311 8.26 7.35 29.03
C ASN A 311 7.39 6.07 29.20
N ALA A 312 6.06 6.20 29.24
CA ALA A 312 5.09 5.15 29.55
C ALA A 312 3.99 5.07 28.48
N ALA A 313 3.46 3.86 28.26
CA ALA A 313 2.59 3.49 27.15
C ALA A 313 1.32 4.35 27.04
N ILE A 314 1.27 5.24 26.05
CA ILE A 314 0.08 6.03 25.68
C ILE A 314 -0.91 5.19 24.83
N GLY A 315 -0.71 3.87 24.75
CA GLY A 315 -1.44 3.02 23.81
C GLY A 315 -1.01 3.31 22.38
N SER A 316 -1.91 3.09 21.41
CA SER A 316 -1.66 3.37 19.99
C SER A 316 -2.05 4.82 19.64
N LEU A 317 -1.47 5.41 18.58
CA LEU A 317 -1.92 6.72 18.09
C LEU A 317 -3.41 6.69 17.70
N ARG A 318 -3.86 5.58 17.09
CA ARG A 318 -5.29 5.35 16.82
C ARG A 318 -6.16 5.49 18.09
N GLU A 319 -5.73 4.97 19.23
CA GLU A 319 -6.46 5.06 20.49
C GLU A 319 -6.46 6.49 21.04
N PHE A 320 -5.32 7.18 20.94
CA PHE A 320 -5.19 8.59 21.31
C PHE A 320 -6.13 9.51 20.52
N LEU A 321 -6.40 9.18 19.25
CA LEU A 321 -7.26 9.97 18.36
C LEU A 321 -8.76 9.71 18.54
N ARG A 322 -9.15 8.69 19.31
CA ARG A 322 -10.58 8.41 19.53
C ARG A 322 -11.19 9.52 20.40
N PRO A 323 -12.35 10.06 20.02
CA PRO A 323 -13.10 10.94 20.92
C PRO A 323 -13.39 10.20 22.24
N GLU A 324 -13.27 10.90 23.38
CA GLU A 324 -13.81 10.39 24.64
C GLU A 324 -15.32 10.13 24.47
N VAL A 325 -15.76 8.91 24.77
CA VAL A 325 -17.17 8.47 24.68
C VAL A 325 -17.93 8.85 25.92
#